data_AF-A0A3M1KNP5-F1
#
_entry.id   AF-A0A3M1KNP5-F1
#
_cell.length_a   1.000
_cell.length_b   1.000
_cell.length_c   1.000
_cell.angle_alpha   90.00
_cell.angle_beta   90.00
_cell.angle_gamma   90.00
#
_symmetry.space_group_name_H-M   'P 1'
#
loop_
_entity.id
_entity.type
_entity.pdbx_description
1 polymer ?
#
loop_
_entity_poly.entity_id
_entity_poly.type
_entity_poly.pdbx_seq_one_letter_code
_entity_poly.pdbx_strand_id
1 'polypeptide(L)'
;MPVHGVVQLTSNTTRTLLLLRRVRWSIFAYYVGPAMIGVALGARWYVGSELPWFRPAVGVFILAYLATLVRQPRLGDLPEWTFAPLGLVVGSLASLIGATGPLIAPFFLRNDLEGEEVVGTKAAVQIATHVTKIPAFFLLGFDYVAQVPIMVPLMIAAVAGTYAGRRLLANLPKRAFRTVFVVVLVAISMNLIFG
;
A
#
# COMPACT_ATOMS: atom_id res chain seq x y z
N MET A 1 -6.94 6.53 -11.84
CA MET A 1 -6.19 6.73 -10.56
C MET A 1 -7.04 7.22 -9.38
N PRO A 2 -8.01 8.16 -9.52
CA PRO A 2 -8.75 8.69 -8.38
C PRO A 2 -9.80 7.72 -7.81
N VAL A 3 -10.55 7.01 -8.68
CA VAL A 3 -11.49 5.92 -8.30
C VAL A 3 -10.80 4.87 -7.42
N HIS A 4 -9.57 4.49 -7.76
CA HIS A 4 -8.77 3.55 -6.97
C HIS A 4 -8.56 4.04 -5.53
N GLY A 5 -8.40 5.35 -5.31
CA GLY A 5 -8.23 5.92 -3.98
C GLY A 5 -9.41 5.64 -3.06
N VAL A 6 -10.64 5.81 -3.55
CA VAL A 6 -11.88 5.60 -2.77
C VAL A 6 -12.10 4.12 -2.46
N VAL A 7 -11.93 3.26 -3.46
CA VAL A 7 -12.05 1.80 -3.29
C VAL A 7 -11.01 1.30 -2.28
N GLN A 8 -9.76 1.77 -2.38
CA GLN A 8 -8.72 1.37 -1.45
C GLN A 8 -8.88 1.98 -0.06
N LEU A 9 -9.40 3.20 0.07
CA LEU A 9 -9.74 3.76 1.37
C LEU A 9 -10.76 2.86 2.08
N THR A 10 -11.80 2.45 1.37
CA THR A 10 -12.84 1.54 1.89
C THR A 10 -12.25 0.20 2.30
N SER A 11 -11.43 -0.41 1.43
CA SER A 11 -10.84 -1.71 1.68
C SER A 11 -9.81 -1.68 2.83
N ASN A 12 -8.94 -0.67 2.86
CA ASN A 12 -7.96 -0.50 3.93
C ASN A 12 -8.63 -0.19 5.26
N THR A 13 -9.66 0.66 5.28
CA THR A 13 -10.45 0.94 6.50
C THR A 13 -11.07 -0.35 7.04
N THR A 14 -11.70 -1.14 6.17
CA THR A 14 -12.28 -2.44 6.56
C THR A 14 -11.22 -3.38 7.13
N ARG A 15 -10.06 -3.53 6.47
CA ARG A 15 -8.95 -4.36 6.95
C ARG A 15 -8.42 -3.89 8.31
N THR A 16 -8.19 -2.59 8.46
CA THR A 16 -7.70 -1.98 9.69
C THR A 16 -8.66 -2.20 10.84
N LEU A 17 -9.97 -2.03 10.64
CA LEU A 17 -10.97 -2.29 11.67
C LEU A 17 -10.99 -3.76 12.09
N LEU A 18 -10.92 -4.69 11.13
CA LEU A 18 -10.90 -6.13 11.42
C LEU A 18 -9.61 -6.62 12.10
N LEU A 19 -8.52 -5.88 11.95
CA LEU A 19 -7.19 -6.19 12.48
C LEU A 19 -6.68 -5.13 13.46
N LEU A 20 -7.58 -4.36 14.10
CA LEU A 20 -7.22 -3.17 14.87
C LEU A 20 -6.21 -3.47 15.99
N ARG A 21 -6.37 -4.62 16.65
CA ARG A 21 -5.48 -5.10 17.72
C ARG A 21 -4.12 -5.62 17.21
N ARG A 22 -3.97 -5.79 15.90
CA ARG A 22 -2.75 -6.26 15.22
C ARG A 22 -2.00 -5.12 14.53
N VAL A 23 -2.53 -3.89 14.57
CA VAL A 23 -1.84 -2.73 14.03
C VAL A 23 -0.65 -2.39 14.93
N ARG A 24 0.55 -2.30 14.35
CA ARG A 24 1.73 -1.70 14.99
C ARG A 24 1.60 -0.18 14.94
N TRP A 25 1.00 0.38 15.98
CA TRP A 25 0.72 1.82 16.07
C TRP A 25 1.97 2.70 16.08
N SER A 26 3.11 2.16 16.49
CA SER A 26 4.41 2.82 16.41
C SER A 26 4.83 3.09 14.95
N ILE A 27 4.79 2.06 14.09
CA ILE A 27 5.00 2.20 12.63
C ILE A 27 4.02 3.21 12.04
N PHE A 28 2.74 3.12 12.43
CA PHE A 28 1.73 4.06 11.98
C PHE A 28 2.08 5.51 12.32
N ALA A 29 2.45 5.78 13.57
CA ALA A 29 2.81 7.12 14.04
C ALA A 29 4.00 7.72 13.27
N TYR A 30 5.05 6.93 13.00
CA TYR A 30 6.19 7.39 12.22
C TYR A 30 5.84 7.65 10.74
N TYR A 31 4.92 6.88 10.16
CA TYR A 31 4.61 6.94 8.73
C TYR A 31 3.63 8.06 8.36
N VAL A 32 2.57 8.27 9.15
CA VAL A 32 1.39 9.05 8.72
C VAL A 32 1.72 10.50 8.39
N GLY A 33 2.37 11.24 9.29
CA GLY A 33 2.69 12.65 9.05
C GLY A 33 3.52 12.85 7.78
N PRO A 34 4.68 12.19 7.65
CA PRO A 34 5.49 12.24 6.43
C PRO A 34 4.74 11.81 5.17
N ALA A 35 3.88 10.80 5.24
CA ALA A 35 3.10 10.35 4.10
C ALA A 35 2.08 11.39 3.62
N MET A 36 1.38 12.06 4.54
CA MET A 36 0.45 13.13 4.18
C MET A 36 1.18 14.31 3.52
N ILE A 37 2.33 14.70 4.07
CA ILE A 37 3.22 15.71 3.47
C ILE A 37 3.63 15.27 2.06
N GLY A 38 4.09 14.02 1.93
CA GLY A 38 4.48 13.44 0.65
C GLY A 38 3.35 13.50 -0.38
N VAL A 39 2.14 13.04 -0.03
CA VAL A 39 0.97 13.09 -0.92
C VAL A 39 0.68 14.51 -1.39
N ALA A 40 0.71 15.48 -0.49
CA ALA A 40 0.47 16.88 -0.81
C ALA A 40 1.55 17.44 -1.75
N LEU A 41 2.83 17.10 -1.52
CA LEU A 41 3.92 17.45 -2.42
C LEU A 41 3.71 16.79 -3.79
N GLY A 42 3.53 15.47 -3.85
CA GLY A 42 3.33 14.73 -5.09
C GLY A 42 2.12 15.21 -5.89
N ALA A 43 1.05 15.66 -5.23
CA ALA A 43 -0.12 16.22 -5.91
C ALA A 43 0.17 17.54 -6.63
N ARG A 44 1.08 18.38 -6.12
CA ARG A 44 1.52 19.62 -6.80
C ARG A 44 2.29 19.34 -8.10
N TRP A 45 3.00 18.21 -8.13
CA TRP A 45 3.77 17.75 -9.28
C TRP A 45 2.98 16.81 -10.19
N TYR A 46 1.67 16.65 -9.95
CA TYR A 46 0.84 15.82 -10.80
C TYR A 46 0.69 16.47 -12.19
N VAL A 47 1.31 15.87 -13.20
CA VAL A 47 1.32 16.39 -14.58
C VAL A 47 0.20 15.77 -15.45
N GLY A 48 -0.68 14.94 -14.87
CA GLY A 48 -1.76 14.29 -15.63
C GLY A 48 -1.32 13.17 -16.59
N SER A 49 -0.02 13.01 -16.82
CA SER A 49 0.53 12.01 -17.72
C SER A 49 0.93 10.73 -16.97
N GLU A 50 0.53 9.57 -17.52
CA GLU A 50 1.10 8.30 -17.08
C GLU A 50 2.56 8.24 -17.54
N LEU A 51 3.49 8.02 -16.60
CA LEU A 51 4.91 7.83 -16.90
C LEU A 51 5.14 6.37 -17.32
N PRO A 52 5.36 6.06 -18.62
CA PRO A 52 5.36 4.67 -19.09
C PRO A 52 6.50 3.85 -18.49
N TRP A 53 7.64 4.50 -18.22
CA TRP A 53 8.82 3.88 -17.60
C TRP A 53 8.66 3.61 -16.10
N PHE A 54 7.67 4.23 -15.44
CA PHE A 54 7.58 4.15 -13.99
C PHE A 54 7.08 2.79 -13.52
N ARG A 55 6.08 2.20 -14.20
CA ARG A 55 5.56 0.86 -13.88
C ARG A 55 6.69 -0.19 -13.90
N PRO A 56 7.48 -0.35 -14.97
CA PRO A 56 8.58 -1.32 -14.98
C PRO A 56 9.67 -0.98 -13.96
N ALA A 57 9.96 0.30 -13.71
CA ALA A 57 10.93 0.69 -12.68
C ALA A 57 10.51 0.23 -11.27
N VAL A 58 9.21 0.32 -10.92
CA VAL A 58 8.69 -0.21 -9.65
C VAL A 58 8.83 -1.73 -9.59
N GLY A 59 8.49 -2.44 -10.67
CA GLY A 59 8.64 -3.89 -10.73
C GLY A 59 10.10 -4.33 -10.51
N VAL A 60 11.05 -3.69 -11.21
CA VAL A 60 12.49 -3.93 -11.03
C VAL A 60 12.93 -3.62 -9.61
N PHE A 61 12.48 -2.49 -9.03
CA PHE A 61 12.78 -2.12 -7.65
C PHE A 61 12.30 -3.19 -6.66
N ILE A 62 11.05 -3.68 -6.80
CA ILE A 62 10.51 -4.70 -5.90
C ILE A 62 11.31 -5.99 -6.03
N LEU A 63 11.64 -6.45 -7.24
CA LEU A 63 12.45 -7.66 -7.44
C LEU A 63 13.85 -7.52 -6.83
N ALA A 64 14.50 -6.38 -7.05
CA ALA A 64 15.80 -6.08 -6.45
C ALA A 64 15.73 -6.10 -4.92
N TYR A 65 14.71 -5.48 -4.34
CA TYR A 65 14.50 -5.46 -2.89
C TYR A 65 14.18 -6.85 -2.32
N LEU A 66 13.39 -7.67 -3.02
CA LEU A 66 13.15 -9.05 -2.61
C LEU A 66 14.44 -9.88 -2.66
N ALA A 67 15.30 -9.65 -3.66
CA ALA A 67 16.59 -10.32 -3.77
C ALA A 67 17.55 -9.93 -2.62
N THR A 68 17.53 -8.67 -2.15
CA THR A 68 18.30 -8.28 -0.95
C THR A 68 17.75 -8.94 0.30
N LEU A 69 16.42 -9.06 0.44
CA LEU A 69 15.76 -9.74 1.56
C LEU A 69 16.11 -11.23 1.68
N VAL A 70 16.33 -11.92 0.57
CA VAL A 70 16.80 -13.31 0.56
C VAL A 70 18.25 -13.39 1.08
N ARG A 71 19.08 -12.41 0.72
CA ARG A 71 20.50 -12.36 1.13
C ARG A 71 20.72 -11.82 2.54
N GLN A 72 19.87 -10.91 3.00
CA GLN A 72 19.97 -10.24 4.29
C GLN A 72 18.57 -10.09 4.92
N PRO A 73 18.06 -11.13 5.60
CA PRO A 73 16.68 -11.15 6.08
C PRO A 73 16.41 -10.22 7.27
N ARG A 74 17.32 -9.32 7.66
CA ARG A 74 17.35 -8.60 8.94
C ARG A 74 16.56 -7.29 8.99
N LEU A 75 15.46 -7.17 8.24
CA LEU A 75 14.63 -5.94 8.29
C LEU A 75 14.01 -5.67 9.67
N GLY A 76 13.80 -6.71 10.49
CA GLY A 76 13.30 -6.55 11.86
C GLY A 76 14.28 -5.81 12.78
N ASP A 77 15.56 -5.77 12.42
CA ASP A 77 16.60 -5.09 13.20
C ASP A 77 16.63 -3.58 12.88
N LEU A 78 15.97 -3.15 11.79
CA LEU A 78 15.86 -1.74 11.47
C LEU A 78 14.87 -1.05 12.43
N PRO A 79 15.22 0.12 12.97
CA PRO A 79 14.29 0.89 13.80
C PRO A 79 13.02 1.27 13.04
N GLU A 80 11.88 1.30 13.73
CA GLU A 80 10.58 1.64 13.13
C GLU A 80 10.50 3.10 12.65
N TRP A 81 11.37 4.01 13.14
CA TRP A 81 11.44 5.38 12.63
C TRP A 81 11.80 5.44 11.15
N THR A 82 12.41 4.39 10.59
CA THR A 82 12.71 4.28 9.15
C THR A 82 11.45 4.32 8.28
N PHE A 83 10.26 4.11 8.86
CA PHE A 83 8.99 4.32 8.16
C PHE A 83 8.65 5.79 7.90
N ALA A 84 9.28 6.73 8.59
CA ALA A 84 9.08 8.16 8.35
C ALA A 84 9.58 8.63 6.97
N PRO A 85 10.88 8.43 6.61
CA PRO A 85 11.33 8.76 5.25
C PRO A 85 10.62 7.91 4.18
N LEU A 86 10.28 6.65 4.49
CA LEU A 86 9.47 5.81 3.60
C LEU A 86 8.09 6.43 3.34
N GLY A 87 7.44 6.97 4.38
CA GLY A 87 6.17 7.69 4.27
C GLY A 87 6.26 8.86 3.31
N LEU A 88 7.27 9.71 3.47
CA LEU A 88 7.47 10.86 2.59
C LEU A 88 7.63 10.45 1.11
N VAL A 89 8.50 9.46 0.84
CA VAL A 89 8.79 9.01 -0.53
C VAL A 89 7.57 8.33 -1.14
N VAL A 90 7.01 7.33 -0.46
CA VAL A 90 5.85 6.57 -0.95
C VAL A 90 4.62 7.46 -1.08
N GLY A 91 4.40 8.39 -0.15
CA GLY A 91 3.33 9.37 -0.21
C GLY A 91 3.44 10.26 -1.45
N SER A 92 4.64 10.78 -1.73
CA SER A 92 4.91 11.59 -2.94
C SER A 92 4.60 10.82 -4.22
N LEU A 93 5.02 9.55 -4.28
CA LEU A 93 4.76 8.68 -5.42
C LEU A 93 3.28 8.27 -5.53
N ALA A 94 2.52 8.27 -4.44
CA ALA A 94 1.11 7.87 -4.44
C ALA A 94 0.21 8.79 -5.28
N SER A 95 0.54 10.08 -5.32
CA SER A 95 -0.15 11.07 -6.15
C SER A 95 0.24 10.97 -7.62
N LEU A 96 1.47 10.55 -7.92
CA LEU A 96 2.00 10.52 -9.29
C LEU A 96 1.65 9.23 -10.04
N ILE A 97 1.61 8.07 -9.37
CA ILE A 97 1.63 6.75 -10.06
C ILE A 97 0.38 5.92 -9.80
N GLY A 98 -0.55 6.41 -8.98
CA GLY A 98 -1.86 5.77 -8.87
C GLY A 98 -1.92 4.62 -7.87
N ALA A 99 -0.89 3.74 -7.84
CA ALA A 99 -0.83 2.57 -6.97
C ALA A 99 0.57 2.38 -6.33
N THR A 100 0.66 2.61 -5.02
CA THR A 100 1.90 2.44 -4.22
C THR A 100 1.88 1.25 -3.27
N GLY A 101 0.77 0.50 -3.24
CA GLY A 101 0.63 -0.70 -2.42
C GLY A 101 1.73 -1.75 -2.64
N PRO A 102 2.14 -2.05 -3.88
CA PRO A 102 3.27 -2.93 -4.16
C PRO A 102 4.61 -2.32 -3.76
N LEU A 103 4.78 -1.00 -3.88
CA LEU A 103 6.03 -0.31 -3.56
C LEU A 103 6.37 -0.36 -2.06
N ILE A 104 5.35 -0.19 -1.21
CA ILE A 104 5.54 -0.22 0.25
C ILE A 104 5.57 -1.65 0.81
N ALA A 105 5.01 -2.63 0.09
CA ALA A 105 4.82 -3.99 0.60
C ALA A 105 6.11 -4.68 1.09
N PRO A 106 7.24 -4.62 0.38
CA PRO A 106 8.45 -5.31 0.80
C PRO A 106 9.02 -4.80 2.13
N PHE A 107 8.78 -3.53 2.48
CA PHE A 107 9.22 -2.94 3.75
C PHE A 107 8.49 -3.51 4.98
N PHE A 108 7.32 -4.14 4.78
CA PHE A 108 6.60 -4.84 5.83
C PHE A 108 7.01 -6.31 5.98
N LEU A 109 7.88 -6.87 5.12
CA LEU A 109 8.43 -8.23 5.28
C LEU A 109 9.51 -8.29 6.38
N ARG A 110 9.22 -7.72 7.56
CA ARG A 110 10.10 -7.73 8.72
C ARG A 110 9.89 -9.00 9.54
N ASN A 111 10.95 -9.50 10.19
CA ASN A 111 10.87 -10.76 10.96
C ASN A 111 10.16 -10.60 12.30
N ASP A 112 10.06 -9.37 12.83
CA ASP A 112 9.36 -8.99 14.06
C ASP A 112 7.85 -8.78 13.87
N LEU A 113 7.33 -8.98 12.65
CA LEU A 113 5.91 -8.89 12.32
C LEU A 113 5.31 -10.25 11.97
N GLU A 114 4.12 -10.51 12.50
CA GLU A 114 3.25 -11.61 12.06
C GLU A 114 2.40 -11.20 10.85
N GLY A 115 1.82 -12.18 10.14
CA GLY A 115 1.06 -11.91 8.91
C GLY A 115 -0.12 -10.96 9.10
N GLU A 116 -0.86 -11.10 10.19
CA GLU A 116 -1.93 -10.16 10.56
C GLU A 116 -1.41 -8.75 10.86
N GLU A 117 -0.22 -8.63 11.44
CA GLU A 117 0.40 -7.34 11.74
C GLU A 117 0.90 -6.65 10.47
N VAL A 118 1.46 -7.42 9.53
CA VAL A 118 1.82 -6.94 8.19
C VAL A 118 0.59 -6.37 7.48
N VAL A 119 -0.50 -7.15 7.39
CA VAL A 119 -1.70 -6.74 6.66
C VAL A 119 -2.42 -5.59 7.36
N GLY A 120 -2.59 -5.66 8.69
CA GLY A 120 -3.28 -4.64 9.47
C GLY A 120 -2.53 -3.31 9.49
N THR A 121 -1.22 -3.33 9.75
CA THR A 121 -0.40 -2.11 9.81
C THR A 121 -0.27 -1.46 8.44
N LYS A 122 -0.02 -2.25 7.39
CA LYS A 122 0.03 -1.75 6.02
C LYS A 122 -1.29 -1.11 5.62
N ALA A 123 -2.42 -1.75 5.92
CA ALA A 123 -3.73 -1.17 5.65
C ALA A 123 -3.91 0.16 6.40
N ALA A 124 -3.54 0.22 7.68
CA ALA A 124 -3.68 1.43 8.51
C ALA A 124 -2.89 2.60 7.93
N VAL A 125 -1.61 2.40 7.56
CA VAL A 125 -0.80 3.48 6.99
C VAL A 125 -1.29 3.94 5.62
N GLN A 126 -1.85 3.04 4.81
CA GLN A 126 -2.40 3.38 3.50
C GLN A 126 -3.70 4.22 3.58
N ILE A 127 -4.43 4.16 4.71
CA ILE A 127 -5.58 5.06 4.93
C ILE A 127 -5.13 6.52 4.85
N ALA A 128 -4.05 6.89 5.54
CA ALA A 128 -3.55 8.27 5.52
C ALA A 128 -3.21 8.75 4.11
N THR A 129 -2.57 7.90 3.32
CA THR A 129 -2.26 8.17 1.91
C THR A 129 -3.53 8.42 1.10
N HIS A 130 -4.55 7.57 1.22
CA HIS A 130 -5.78 7.68 0.43
C HIS A 130 -6.69 8.83 0.90
N VAL A 131 -6.82 9.04 2.21
CA VAL A 131 -7.56 10.18 2.79
C VAL A 131 -6.98 11.52 2.33
N THR A 132 -5.66 11.60 2.15
CA THR A 132 -5.01 12.83 1.67
C THR A 132 -5.12 12.97 0.15
N LYS A 133 -5.01 11.86 -0.57
CA LYS A 133 -5.06 11.82 -2.04
C LYS A 133 -6.45 12.17 -2.60
N ILE A 134 -7.52 11.68 -1.98
CA ILE A 134 -8.88 11.86 -2.50
C ILE A 134 -9.26 13.36 -2.63
N PRO A 135 -9.11 14.19 -1.58
CA PRO A 135 -9.32 15.64 -1.68
C PRO A 135 -8.40 16.31 -2.68
N ALA A 136 -7.13 15.89 -2.77
CA ALA A 136 -6.19 16.47 -3.73
C ALA A 136 -6.69 16.30 -5.17
N PHE A 137 -7.18 15.11 -5.55
CA PHE A 137 -7.76 14.88 -6.88
C PHE A 137 -9.11 15.57 -7.08
N PHE A 138 -9.92 15.72 -6.02
CA PHE A 138 -11.15 16.52 -6.09
C PHE A 138 -10.83 17.99 -6.41
N LEU A 139 -9.83 18.57 -5.74
CA LEU A 139 -9.38 19.94 -6.00
C LEU A 139 -8.75 20.12 -7.39
N LEU A 140 -8.21 19.05 -7.98
CA LEU A 140 -7.75 19.02 -9.37
C LEU A 140 -8.90 18.85 -10.40
N GLY A 141 -10.16 18.85 -9.96
CA GLY A 141 -11.34 18.82 -10.82
C GLY A 141 -11.87 17.42 -11.15
N PHE A 142 -11.44 16.37 -10.44
CA PHE A 142 -11.97 15.03 -10.66
C PHE A 142 -13.40 14.88 -10.12
N ASP A 143 -14.34 14.53 -11.01
CA ASP A 143 -15.73 14.26 -10.66
C ASP A 143 -15.90 12.83 -10.10
N TYR A 144 -15.94 12.71 -8.77
CA TYR A 144 -16.23 11.44 -8.10
C TYR A 144 -17.70 11.01 -8.23
N VAL A 145 -18.64 11.95 -8.35
CA VAL A 145 -20.08 11.63 -8.39
C VAL A 145 -20.41 10.86 -9.66
N ALA A 146 -19.86 11.29 -10.80
CA ALA A 146 -19.99 10.58 -12.08
C ALA A 146 -19.46 9.13 -12.02
N GLN A 147 -18.55 8.81 -11.08
CA GLN A 147 -17.92 7.50 -10.96
C GLN A 147 -18.60 6.60 -9.92
N VAL A 148 -19.66 7.05 -9.24
CA VAL A 148 -20.38 6.25 -8.24
C VAL A 148 -20.84 4.89 -8.78
N PRO A 149 -21.39 4.76 -10.00
CA PRO A 149 -21.85 3.48 -10.53
C PRO A 149 -20.77 2.39 -10.60
N ILE A 150 -19.51 2.77 -10.81
CA ILE A 150 -18.38 1.83 -10.81
C ILE A 150 -17.73 1.70 -9.42
N MET A 151 -17.70 2.77 -8.62
CA MET A 151 -17.10 2.75 -7.29
C MET A 151 -17.85 1.83 -6.31
N VAL A 152 -19.18 1.88 -6.29
CA VAL A 152 -19.99 1.12 -5.31
C VAL A 152 -19.80 -0.39 -5.44
N PRO A 153 -19.93 -1.01 -6.64
CA PRO A 153 -19.67 -2.44 -6.80
C PRO A 153 -18.24 -2.82 -6.42
N LEU A 154 -17.25 -2.00 -6.77
CA LEU A 154 -15.85 -2.24 -6.41
C LEU A 154 -15.61 -2.15 -4.90
N MET A 155 -16.25 -1.20 -4.21
CA MET A 155 -16.20 -1.08 -2.76
C MET A 155 -16.80 -2.31 -2.08
N ILE A 156 -17.97 -2.78 -2.53
CA ILE A 156 -18.61 -3.99 -2.01
C ILE A 156 -17.70 -5.21 -2.22
N ALA A 157 -17.17 -5.39 -3.44
CA ALA A 157 -16.24 -6.47 -3.75
C ALA A 157 -14.97 -6.40 -2.88
N ALA A 158 -14.43 -5.19 -2.66
CA ALA A 158 -13.25 -4.98 -1.84
C ALA A 158 -13.49 -5.27 -0.35
N VAL A 159 -14.69 -4.99 0.16
CA VAL A 159 -15.12 -5.36 1.52
C VAL A 159 -15.27 -6.87 1.62
N ALA A 160 -16.00 -7.51 0.70
CA ALA A 160 -16.19 -8.95 0.68
C ALA A 160 -14.85 -9.71 0.60
N GLY A 161 -13.97 -9.29 -0.30
CA GLY A 161 -12.62 -9.83 -0.45
C GLY A 161 -11.76 -9.64 0.81
N THR A 162 -11.96 -8.55 1.55
CA THR A 162 -11.28 -8.32 2.83
C THR A 162 -11.71 -9.32 3.91
N TYR A 163 -13.02 -9.60 4.03
CA TYR A 163 -13.51 -10.61 4.96
C TYR A 163 -13.00 -12.01 4.61
N ALA A 164 -13.04 -12.38 3.33
CA ALA A 164 -12.51 -13.65 2.85
C ALA A 164 -11.00 -13.77 3.13
N GLY A 165 -10.23 -12.73 2.77
CA GLY A 165 -8.79 -12.68 2.99
C GLY A 165 -8.39 -12.79 4.46
N ARG A 166 -9.14 -12.14 5.37
CA ARG A 166 -8.91 -12.27 6.82
C ARG A 166 -9.06 -13.73 7.29
N ARG A 167 -10.09 -14.44 6.84
CA ARG A 167 -10.32 -15.85 7.23
C ARG A 167 -9.18 -16.75 6.77
N LEU A 168 -8.64 -16.52 5.58
CA LEU A 168 -7.46 -17.22 5.07
C LEU A 168 -6.21 -16.89 5.90
N LEU A 169 -6.03 -15.61 6.24
CA LEU A 169 -4.88 -15.13 6.99
C LEU A 169 -4.82 -15.67 8.42
N ALA A 170 -5.96 -15.77 9.11
CA ALA A 170 -6.04 -16.17 10.50
C ALA A 170 -5.46 -17.56 10.79
N ASN A 171 -5.45 -18.45 9.79
CA ASN A 171 -4.95 -19.82 9.91
C ASN A 171 -3.59 -20.04 9.24
N LEU A 172 -2.95 -18.97 8.74
CA LEU A 172 -1.75 -19.09 7.92
C LEU A 172 -0.48 -18.98 8.79
N PRO A 173 0.37 -20.02 8.86
CA PRO A 173 1.63 -19.93 9.59
C PRO A 173 2.54 -18.85 9.00
N LYS A 174 3.34 -18.18 9.84
CA LYS A 174 4.26 -17.10 9.45
C LYS A 174 5.13 -17.42 8.23
N ARG A 175 5.68 -18.64 8.16
CA ARG A 175 6.50 -19.10 7.02
C ARG A 175 5.68 -19.17 5.74
N ALA A 176 4.47 -19.74 5.80
CA ALA A 176 3.57 -19.83 4.65
C ALA A 176 3.10 -18.44 4.20
N PHE A 177 2.77 -17.55 5.15
CA PHE A 177 2.46 -16.15 4.86
C PHE A 177 3.59 -15.47 4.09
N ARG A 178 4.83 -15.59 4.59
CA ARG A 178 5.99 -14.98 3.94
C ARG A 178 6.17 -15.52 2.51
N THR A 179 6.06 -16.84 2.31
CA THR A 179 6.17 -17.44 0.98
C THR A 179 5.09 -16.92 0.03
N VAL A 180 3.81 -16.95 0.44
CA VAL A 180 2.70 -16.47 -0.38
C VAL A 180 2.88 -14.99 -0.71
N PHE A 181 3.25 -14.17 0.27
CA PHE A 181 3.44 -12.73 0.08
C PHE A 181 4.56 -12.42 -0.92
N VAL A 182 5.69 -13.14 -0.83
CA VAL A 182 6.80 -13.00 -1.78
C VAL A 182 6.38 -13.44 -3.18
N VAL A 183 5.70 -14.58 -3.33
CA VAL A 183 5.21 -15.08 -4.63
C VAL A 183 4.27 -14.06 -5.28
N VAL A 184 3.32 -13.52 -4.52
CA VAL A 184 2.41 -12.48 -5.00
C VAL A 184 3.16 -11.22 -5.41
N LEU A 185 4.17 -10.79 -4.65
CA LEU A 185 4.98 -9.63 -5.03
C LEU A 185 5.79 -9.87 -6.29
N VAL A 186 6.36 -11.06 -6.48
CA VAL A 186 7.06 -11.41 -7.73
C VAL A 186 6.07 -11.37 -8.90
N ALA A 187 4.89 -11.96 -8.76
CA ALA A 187 3.86 -11.94 -9.80
C ALA A 187 3.42 -10.51 -10.16
N ILE A 188 3.16 -9.67 -9.16
CA ILE A 188 2.84 -8.24 -9.37
C ILE A 188 4.01 -7.52 -10.06
N SER A 189 5.25 -7.81 -9.66
CA SER A 189 6.43 -7.17 -10.25
C SER A 189 6.60 -7.56 -11.72
N MET A 190 6.40 -8.83 -12.07
CA MET A 190 6.44 -9.29 -13.47
C MET A 190 5.34 -8.63 -14.30
N ASN A 191 4.12 -8.51 -13.77
CA ASN A 191 3.04 -7.79 -14.45
C ASN A 191 3.39 -6.30 -14.63
N LEU A 192 4.03 -5.65 -13.66
CA LEU A 192 4.47 -4.26 -13.80
C LEU A 192 5.59 -4.06 -14.83
N ILE A 193 6.40 -5.09 -15.10
CA ILE A 193 7.52 -5.03 -16.07
C ILE A 193 7.04 -5.34 -17.49
N PHE A 194 6.17 -6.34 -17.65
CA PHE A 194 5.83 -6.90 -18.97
C PHE A 194 4.36 -6.71 -19.40
N GLY A 195 3.49 -6.24 -18.51
CA GLY A 195 2.05 -6.04 -18.75
C GLY A 195 1.67 -4.59 -18.98
#